data_AF-A0A2V6S9N1-F1
#
_entry.id   AF-A0A2V6S9N1-F1
#
_cell.length_a   1.000
_cell.length_b   1.000
_cell.length_c   1.000
_cell.angle_alpha   90.00
_cell.angle_beta   90.00
_cell.angle_gamma   90.00
#
_symmetry.space_group_name_H-M   'P 1'
#
loop_
_entity.id
_entity.type
_entity.pdbx_description
1 polymer ?
#
loop_
_entity_poly.entity_id
_entity_poly.type
_entity_poly.pdbx_seq_one_letter_code
_entity_poly.pdbx_strand_id
1 'polypeptide(L)'
;MTTPPSKDVLLAGLDKVVRETLAYFEGPGRATKARVDRWQARDVLMHFIYFHDATAWGIQSAALGGPPWPVPADSDTVNEVCRRLHEHESLDELLTQLRQAHARLVRAARSAPDLDTPCFQRATGELMTGRQRLELLAHHWAEHVRELQEAAKRP
;
A
#
# COMPACT_ATOMS: atom_id res chain seq x y z
N MET A 1 13.06 -15.58 21.00
CA MET A 1 12.30 -15.67 19.72
C MET A 1 10.92 -15.11 19.99
N THR A 2 10.55 -14.01 19.34
CA THR A 2 9.22 -13.39 19.49
C THR A 2 8.29 -14.07 18.49
N THR A 3 7.15 -14.57 18.93
CA THR A 3 6.14 -15.15 18.03
C THR A 3 5.65 -14.07 17.06
N PRO A 4 5.54 -14.36 15.75
CA PRO A 4 5.02 -13.39 14.79
C PRO A 4 3.61 -12.96 15.19
N PRO A 5 3.23 -11.69 14.93
CA PRO A 5 1.92 -11.16 15.29
C PRO A 5 0.80 -11.99 14.66
N SER A 6 -0.35 -12.10 15.31
CA SER A 6 -1.49 -12.79 14.69
C SER A 6 -1.97 -12.02 13.45
N LYS A 7 -2.68 -12.73 12.56
CA LYS A 7 -3.33 -12.13 11.40
C LYS A 7 -4.20 -10.93 11.78
N ASP A 8 -4.97 -11.07 12.85
CA ASP A 8 -5.87 -10.00 13.32
C ASP A 8 -5.11 -8.77 13.81
N VAL A 9 -3.98 -8.96 14.48
CA VAL A 9 -3.11 -7.86 14.92
C VAL A 9 -2.54 -7.11 13.72
N LEU A 10 -2.11 -7.82 12.68
CA LEU A 10 -1.59 -7.21 11.45
C LEU A 10 -2.66 -6.40 10.72
N LEU A 11 -3.85 -6.97 10.57
CA LEU A 11 -4.97 -6.29 9.90
C LEU A 11 -5.46 -5.08 10.70
N ALA A 12 -5.54 -5.18 12.03
CA ALA A 12 -5.89 -4.04 12.87
C ALA A 12 -4.84 -2.91 12.78
N GLY A 13 -3.56 -3.26 12.70
CA GLY A 13 -2.47 -2.30 12.48
C GLY A 13 -2.60 -1.60 11.13
N LEU A 14 -2.81 -2.35 10.06
CA LEU A 14 -3.02 -1.80 8.73
C LEU A 14 -4.28 -0.94 8.66
N ASP A 15 -5.42 -1.40 9.21
CA ASP A 15 -6.68 -0.65 9.27
C ASP A 15 -6.53 0.70 9.99
N LYS A 16 -5.71 0.74 11.05
CA LYS A 16 -5.40 1.99 11.74
C LYS A 16 -4.65 2.95 10.81
N VAL A 17 -3.56 2.49 10.20
CA VAL A 17 -2.74 3.34 9.32
C VAL A 17 -3.54 3.82 8.11
N VAL A 18 -4.32 2.95 7.47
CA VAL A 18 -5.16 3.32 6.31
C VAL A 18 -6.19 4.39 6.68
N ARG A 19 -6.82 4.29 7.86
CA ARG A 19 -7.76 5.33 8.34
C ARG A 19 -7.06 6.66 8.60
N GLU A 20 -5.87 6.64 9.19
CA GLU A 20 -5.07 7.86 9.42
C GLU A 20 -4.64 8.49 8.08
N THR A 21 -4.24 7.68 7.11
CA THR A 21 -3.92 8.12 5.74
C THR A 21 -5.13 8.75 5.06
N LEU A 22 -6.30 8.08 5.08
CA LEU A 22 -7.53 8.63 4.50
C LEU A 22 -7.89 9.97 5.17
N ALA A 23 -7.87 10.04 6.50
CA ALA A 23 -8.16 11.27 7.23
C ALA A 23 -7.20 12.42 6.87
N TYR A 24 -5.91 12.12 6.67
CA TYR A 24 -4.94 13.11 6.22
C TYR A 24 -5.32 13.67 4.83
N PHE A 25 -5.58 12.81 3.85
CA PHE A 25 -5.88 13.25 2.48
C PHE A 25 -7.27 13.85 2.31
N GLU A 26 -8.23 13.51 3.18
CA GLU A 26 -9.54 14.17 3.24
C GLU A 26 -9.48 15.55 3.91
N GLY A 27 -8.51 15.78 4.80
CA GLY A 27 -8.31 17.03 5.50
C GLY A 27 -7.07 17.80 5.01
N PRO A 28 -6.02 17.94 5.84
CA PRO A 28 -4.88 18.82 5.56
C PRO A 28 -4.08 18.44 4.31
N GLY A 29 -4.09 17.17 3.90
CA GLY A 29 -3.45 16.69 2.68
C GLY A 29 -4.21 17.02 1.40
N ARG A 30 -5.46 17.49 1.46
CA ARG A 30 -6.33 17.69 0.29
C ARG A 30 -5.77 18.72 -0.71
N ALA A 31 -5.20 19.81 -0.20
CA ALA A 31 -4.67 20.91 -0.99
C ALA A 31 -3.15 21.10 -0.79
N THR A 32 -2.48 20.11 -0.22
CA THR A 32 -1.05 20.22 0.07
C THR A 32 -0.22 20.29 -1.21
N LYS A 33 0.83 21.11 -1.19
CA LYS A 33 1.89 21.11 -2.21
C LYS A 33 3.12 20.33 -1.78
N ALA A 34 3.05 19.68 -0.60
CA ALA A 34 4.12 18.87 -0.06
C ALA A 34 4.50 17.74 -1.03
N ARG A 35 5.79 17.39 -0.98
CA ARG A 35 6.37 16.32 -1.77
C ARG A 35 7.20 15.42 -0.89
N VAL A 36 7.20 14.14 -1.23
CA VAL A 36 8.20 13.17 -0.79
C VAL A 36 9.15 12.99 -1.96
N ASP A 37 10.41 13.40 -1.80
CA ASP A 37 11.36 13.55 -2.91
C ASP A 37 10.77 14.36 -4.09
N ARG A 38 10.61 13.72 -5.25
CA ARG A 38 10.00 14.33 -6.45
C ARG A 38 8.48 14.21 -6.51
N TRP A 39 7.90 13.32 -5.71
CA TRP A 39 6.51 12.88 -5.81
C TRP A 39 5.55 13.81 -5.07
N GLN A 40 4.47 14.22 -5.72
CA GLN A 40 3.39 14.96 -5.07
C GLN A 40 2.57 14.05 -4.18
N ALA A 41 1.87 14.64 -3.22
CA ALA A 41 0.97 13.91 -2.32
C ALA A 41 -0.04 13.01 -3.08
N ARG A 42 -0.55 13.46 -4.24
CA ARG A 42 -1.44 12.62 -5.08
C ARG A 42 -0.73 11.41 -5.68
N ASP A 43 0.56 11.52 -6.02
CA ASP A 43 1.33 10.42 -6.61
C ASP A 43 1.55 9.32 -5.56
N VAL A 44 1.74 9.72 -4.29
CA VAL A 44 1.85 8.80 -3.15
C VAL A 44 0.56 7.99 -2.95
N LEU A 45 -0.62 8.60 -3.14
CA LEU A 45 -1.89 7.87 -3.10
C LEU A 45 -2.00 6.80 -4.21
N MET A 46 -1.55 7.12 -5.42
CA MET A 46 -1.60 6.19 -6.55
C MET A 46 -0.67 4.97 -6.30
N HIS A 47 0.51 5.24 -5.75
CA HIS A 47 1.43 4.20 -5.26
C HIS A 47 0.76 3.29 -4.23
N PHE A 48 0.06 3.87 -3.25
CA PHE A 48 -0.66 3.11 -2.23
C PHE A 48 -1.73 2.17 -2.79
N ILE A 49 -2.54 2.64 -3.75
CA ILE A 49 -3.56 1.84 -4.43
C ILE A 49 -2.93 0.61 -5.08
N TYR A 50 -1.89 0.83 -5.90
CA TYR A 50 -1.21 -0.24 -6.63
C TYR A 50 -0.69 -1.32 -5.69
N PHE A 51 0.06 -0.95 -4.65
CA PHE A 51 0.68 -1.95 -3.78
C PHE A 51 -0.32 -2.66 -2.87
N HIS A 52 -1.48 -2.07 -2.59
CA HIS A 52 -2.59 -2.77 -1.95
C HIS A 52 -3.18 -3.84 -2.87
N ASP A 53 -3.53 -3.47 -4.09
CA ASP A 53 -4.11 -4.40 -5.05
C ASP A 53 -3.12 -5.52 -5.39
N ALA A 54 -1.87 -5.19 -5.71
CA ALA A 54 -0.85 -6.18 -6.03
C ALA A 54 -0.63 -7.17 -4.86
N THR A 55 -0.68 -6.70 -3.62
CA THR A 55 -0.60 -7.58 -2.45
C THR A 55 -1.85 -8.45 -2.30
N ALA A 56 -3.05 -7.90 -2.52
CA ALA A 56 -4.30 -8.65 -2.47
C ALA A 56 -4.34 -9.76 -3.52
N TRP A 57 -3.96 -9.45 -4.77
CA TRP A 57 -3.84 -10.43 -5.86
C TRP A 57 -2.80 -11.50 -5.54
N GLY A 58 -1.63 -11.09 -5.03
CA GLY A 58 -0.58 -12.01 -4.62
C GLY A 58 -1.04 -13.01 -3.56
N ILE A 59 -1.72 -12.53 -2.51
CA ILE A 59 -2.26 -13.40 -1.43
C ILE A 59 -3.31 -14.37 -1.99
N GLN A 60 -4.21 -13.90 -2.86
CA GLN A 60 -5.22 -14.76 -3.49
C GLN A 60 -4.59 -15.83 -4.38
N SER A 61 -3.60 -15.45 -5.19
CA SER A 61 -2.84 -16.38 -6.03
C SER A 61 -2.18 -17.47 -5.18
N ALA A 62 -1.45 -17.08 -4.12
CA ALA A 62 -0.79 -18.02 -3.22
C ALA A 62 -1.78 -18.97 -2.53
N ALA A 63 -2.95 -18.48 -2.09
CA ALA A 63 -4.00 -19.30 -1.48
C ALA A 63 -4.57 -20.36 -2.44
N LEU A 64 -4.45 -20.15 -3.75
CA LEU A 64 -4.87 -21.09 -4.80
C LEU A 64 -3.71 -21.93 -5.36
N GLY A 65 -2.52 -21.84 -4.76
CA GLY A 65 -1.31 -22.52 -5.26
C GLY A 65 -0.70 -21.90 -6.52
N GLY A 66 -1.09 -20.67 -6.85
CA GLY A 66 -0.55 -19.90 -7.96
C GLY A 66 0.78 -19.20 -7.64
N PRO A 67 1.40 -18.55 -8.64
CA PRO A 67 2.68 -17.87 -8.46
C PRO A 67 2.54 -16.58 -7.62
N PRO A 68 3.64 -16.12 -6.98
CA PRO A 68 3.67 -14.81 -6.35
C PRO A 68 3.49 -13.70 -7.40
N TRP A 69 2.92 -12.56 -6.98
CA TRP A 69 2.76 -11.42 -7.87
C TRP A 69 4.12 -10.77 -8.19
N PRO A 70 4.53 -10.68 -9.47
CA PRO A 70 5.79 -10.06 -9.83
C PRO A 70 5.67 -8.54 -9.91
N VAL A 71 6.55 -7.81 -9.23
CA VAL A 71 6.74 -6.38 -9.46
C VAL A 71 7.66 -6.20 -10.67
N PRO A 72 7.21 -5.51 -11.72
CA PRO A 72 7.90 -5.52 -13.01
C PRO A 72 9.20 -4.68 -13.02
N ALA A 73 9.38 -3.77 -12.06
CA ALA A 73 10.51 -2.85 -12.01
C ALA A 73 10.76 -2.34 -10.57
N ASP A 74 11.75 -1.47 -10.41
CA ASP A 74 11.98 -0.73 -9.17
C ASP A 74 10.79 0.19 -8.82
N SER A 75 10.78 0.67 -7.57
CA SER A 75 9.69 1.50 -7.04
C SER A 75 9.49 2.80 -7.81
N ASP A 76 10.55 3.45 -8.30
CA ASP A 76 10.41 4.72 -9.03
C ASP A 76 9.76 4.51 -10.40
N THR A 77 10.14 3.45 -11.09
CA THR A 77 9.52 3.05 -12.35
C THR A 77 8.05 2.69 -12.17
N VAL A 78 7.73 1.90 -11.13
CA VAL A 78 6.34 1.57 -10.78
C VAL A 78 5.54 2.83 -10.45
N ASN A 79 6.09 3.74 -9.65
CA ASN A 79 5.44 5.00 -9.29
C ASN A 79 5.14 5.87 -10.52
N GLU A 80 6.05 5.94 -11.50
CA GLU A 80 5.77 6.65 -12.75
C GLU A 80 4.62 6.03 -13.53
N VAL A 81 4.53 4.70 -13.58
CA VAL A 81 3.43 4.00 -14.23
C VAL A 81 2.11 4.28 -13.50
N CYS A 82 2.08 4.15 -12.17
CA CYS A 82 0.92 4.49 -11.35
C CYS A 82 0.47 5.94 -11.59
N ARG A 83 1.42 6.88 -11.61
CA ARG A 83 1.11 8.29 -11.88
C ARG A 83 0.44 8.49 -13.23
N ARG A 84 0.93 7.85 -14.29
CA ARG A 84 0.37 7.96 -15.64
C ARG A 84 -1.01 7.30 -15.74
N LEU A 85 -1.19 6.12 -15.14
CA LEU A 85 -2.47 5.41 -15.14
C LEU A 85 -3.59 6.23 -14.48
N HIS A 86 -3.26 6.96 -13.42
CA HIS A 86 -4.21 7.70 -12.60
C HIS A 86 -4.16 9.22 -12.84
N GLU A 87 -3.53 9.69 -13.92
CA GLU A 87 -3.31 11.13 -14.15
C GLU A 87 -4.61 11.92 -14.33
N HIS A 88 -5.64 11.28 -14.89
CA HIS A 88 -6.94 11.85 -15.20
C HIS A 88 -7.91 11.84 -14.01
N GLU A 89 -7.56 11.14 -12.93
CA GLU A 89 -8.43 10.95 -11.79
C GLU A 89 -8.33 12.12 -10.81
N SER A 90 -9.48 12.46 -10.24
CA SER A 90 -9.59 13.39 -9.13
C SER A 90 -9.11 12.74 -7.82
N LEU A 91 -8.81 13.58 -6.83
CA LEU A 91 -8.45 13.10 -5.51
C LEU A 91 -9.56 12.26 -4.87
N ASP A 92 -10.83 12.63 -5.05
CA ASP A 92 -11.96 11.90 -4.47
C ASP A 92 -12.14 10.52 -5.10
N GLU A 93 -11.85 10.38 -6.39
CA GLU A 93 -11.78 9.08 -7.08
C GLU A 93 -10.64 8.23 -6.52
N LEU A 94 -9.44 8.80 -6.35
CA LEU A 94 -8.31 8.10 -5.73
C LEU A 94 -8.61 7.62 -4.31
N LEU A 95 -9.26 8.45 -3.48
CA LEU A 95 -9.66 8.07 -2.13
C LEU A 95 -10.70 6.95 -2.12
N THR A 96 -11.63 6.98 -3.08
CA THR A 96 -12.60 5.90 -3.27
C THR A 96 -11.92 4.60 -3.67
N GLN A 97 -10.99 4.66 -4.62
CA GLN A 97 -10.21 3.50 -5.05
C GLN A 97 -9.35 2.94 -3.93
N LEU A 98 -8.74 3.80 -3.10
CA LEU A 98 -7.95 3.37 -1.95
C LEU A 98 -8.76 2.55 -0.96
N ARG A 99 -9.99 3.00 -0.64
CA ARG A 99 -10.91 2.25 0.23
C ARG A 99 -11.26 0.90 -0.37
N GLN A 100 -11.48 0.83 -1.68
CA GLN A 100 -11.79 -0.42 -2.36
C GLN A 100 -10.59 -1.37 -2.39
N ALA A 101 -9.39 -0.87 -2.67
CA ALA A 101 -8.15 -1.64 -2.65
C ALA A 101 -7.88 -2.20 -1.24
N HIS A 102 -8.11 -1.39 -0.21
CA HIS A 102 -8.02 -1.82 1.19
C HIS A 102 -9.03 -2.92 1.53
N ALA A 103 -10.30 -2.75 1.14
CA ALA A 103 -11.31 -3.80 1.34
C ALA A 103 -10.94 -5.11 0.64
N ARG A 104 -10.38 -5.04 -0.58
CA ARG A 104 -9.88 -6.21 -1.32
C ARG A 104 -8.73 -6.90 -0.58
N LEU A 105 -7.76 -6.13 -0.08
CA LEU A 105 -6.61 -6.65 0.67
C LEU A 105 -7.04 -7.32 1.98
N VAL A 106 -7.88 -6.65 2.77
CA VAL A 106 -8.40 -7.21 4.04
C VAL A 106 -9.15 -8.52 3.78
N ARG A 107 -9.99 -8.56 2.73
CA ARG A 107 -10.70 -9.78 2.35
C ARG A 107 -9.74 -10.90 1.95
N ALA A 108 -8.76 -10.61 1.11
CA ALA A 108 -7.74 -11.57 0.68
C ALA A 108 -6.99 -12.17 1.87
N ALA A 109 -6.49 -11.31 2.77
CA ALA A 109 -5.73 -11.73 3.92
C ALA A 109 -6.56 -12.55 4.93
N ARG A 110 -7.81 -12.16 5.18
CA ARG A 110 -8.73 -12.92 6.05
C ARG A 110 -9.00 -14.32 5.50
N SER A 111 -9.29 -14.42 4.21
CA SER A 111 -9.62 -15.69 3.55
C SER A 111 -8.42 -16.60 3.30
N ALA A 112 -7.20 -16.08 3.30
CA ALA A 112 -6.00 -16.89 3.09
C ALA A 112 -5.78 -17.90 4.23
N PRO A 113 -5.58 -19.19 3.95
CA PRO A 113 -5.34 -20.19 5.01
C PRO A 113 -4.00 -19.94 5.71
N ASP A 114 -3.00 -19.47 4.96
CA ASP A 114 -1.67 -19.16 5.44
C ASP A 114 -1.16 -17.86 4.80
N LEU A 115 -0.58 -16.97 5.62
CA LEU A 115 0.06 -15.73 5.17
C LEU A 115 1.58 -15.84 5.08
N ASP A 116 2.16 -16.96 5.49
CA ASP A 116 3.58 -17.24 5.45
C ASP A 116 4.00 -17.89 4.10
N THR A 117 3.04 -18.17 3.22
CA THR A 117 3.32 -18.50 1.81
C THR A 117 3.78 -17.26 1.04
N PRO A 118 4.87 -17.35 0.25
CA PRO A 118 5.28 -16.27 -0.65
C PRO A 118 4.15 -15.85 -1.59
N CYS A 119 3.85 -14.55 -1.59
CA CYS A 119 2.74 -13.99 -2.36
C CYS A 119 3.17 -12.86 -3.28
N PHE A 120 4.42 -12.39 -3.15
CA PHE A 120 4.91 -11.20 -3.82
C PHE A 120 6.39 -11.36 -4.16
N GLN A 121 6.80 -10.95 -5.35
CA GLN A 121 8.18 -11.02 -5.82
C GLN A 121 8.63 -9.63 -6.28
N ARG A 122 9.68 -9.10 -5.64
CA ARG A 122 10.29 -7.83 -6.04
C ARG A 122 11.04 -7.98 -7.37
N ALA A 123 11.33 -6.86 -8.03
CA ALA A 123 12.13 -6.84 -9.25
C ALA A 123 13.56 -7.42 -9.05
N THR A 124 14.08 -7.42 -7.82
CA THR A 124 15.34 -8.08 -7.45
C THR A 124 15.26 -9.61 -7.43
N GLY A 125 14.05 -10.17 -7.57
CA GLY A 125 13.76 -11.59 -7.40
C GLY A 125 13.43 -11.99 -5.96
N GLU A 126 13.61 -11.09 -4.98
CA GLU A 126 13.29 -11.33 -3.57
C GLU A 126 11.80 -11.65 -3.38
N LEU A 127 11.52 -12.73 -2.66
CA LEU A 127 10.17 -13.15 -2.31
C LEU A 127 9.74 -12.59 -0.96
N MET A 128 8.49 -12.17 -0.89
CA MET A 128 7.85 -11.73 0.35
C MET A 128 6.55 -12.51 0.58
N THR A 129 6.33 -12.87 1.84
CA THR A 129 5.11 -13.49 2.33
C THR A 129 4.00 -12.46 2.51
N GLY A 130 2.74 -12.92 2.56
CA GLY A 130 1.60 -12.06 2.87
C GLY A 130 1.78 -11.31 4.19
N ARG A 131 2.32 -11.98 5.22
CA ARG A 131 2.65 -11.37 6.52
C ARG A 131 3.61 -10.19 6.37
N GLN A 132 4.77 -10.42 5.75
CA GLN A 132 5.78 -9.39 5.56
C GLN A 132 5.25 -8.22 4.72
N ARG A 133 4.37 -8.50 3.74
CA ARG A 133 3.72 -7.45 2.93
C ARG A 133 2.78 -6.59 3.75
N LEU A 134 1.93 -7.17 4.61
CA LEU A 134 1.03 -6.40 5.47
C LEU A 134 1.80 -5.51 6.45
N GLU A 135 2.86 -6.03 7.07
CA GLU A 135 3.74 -5.27 7.97
C GLU A 135 4.42 -4.11 7.24
N LEU A 136 5.01 -4.41 6.08
CA LEU A 136 5.68 -3.40 5.26
C LEU A 136 4.72 -2.31 4.80
N LEU A 137 3.51 -2.65 4.34
CA LEU A 137 2.51 -1.68 3.91
C LEU A 137 2.14 -0.74 5.07
N ALA A 138 1.86 -1.29 6.26
CA ALA A 138 1.50 -0.48 7.42
C ALA A 138 2.64 0.48 7.82
N HIS A 139 3.89 0.01 7.83
CA HIS A 139 5.05 0.86 8.13
C HIS A 139 5.24 1.96 7.07
N HIS A 140 5.27 1.58 5.79
CA HIS A 140 5.58 2.46 4.67
C HIS A 140 4.54 3.57 4.49
N TRP A 141 3.25 3.25 4.70
CA TRP A 141 2.19 4.25 4.64
C TRP A 141 2.32 5.29 5.76
N ALA A 142 2.58 4.84 6.99
CA ALA A 142 2.75 5.73 8.13
C ALA A 142 3.97 6.65 7.97
N GLU A 143 5.04 6.14 7.35
CA GLU A 143 6.23 6.92 7.00
C GLU A 143 5.91 8.00 5.98
N HIS A 144 5.33 7.66 4.82
CA HIS A 144 5.00 8.64 3.80
C HIS A 144 4.01 9.72 4.25
N VAL A 145 3.00 9.36 5.05
CA VAL A 145 2.09 10.37 5.63
C VAL A 145 2.85 11.32 6.55
N ARG A 146 3.80 10.81 7.35
CA ARG A 146 4.64 11.65 8.21
C ARG A 146 5.54 12.57 7.38
N GLU A 147 6.18 12.06 6.33
CA GLU A 147 7.02 12.85 5.44
C GLU A 147 6.23 13.98 4.78
N LEU A 148 5.00 13.69 4.30
CA LEU A 148 4.10 14.70 3.73
C LEU A 148 3.69 15.75 4.77
N GLN A 149 3.40 15.34 6.00
CA GLN A 149 3.08 16.25 7.10
C GLN A 149 4.28 17.15 7.45
N GLU A 150 5.49 16.61 7.51
CA GLU A 150 6.70 17.40 7.79
C GLU A 150 7.04 18.33 6.63
N ALA A 151 6.92 17.87 5.39
CA ALA A 151 7.14 18.70 4.21
C ALA A 151 6.12 19.84 4.10
N ALA A 152 4.86 19.62 4.52
CA ALA A 152 3.82 20.66 4.53
C ALA A 152 4.07 21.78 5.56
N LYS A 153 4.93 21.55 6.57
CA LYS A 153 5.30 22.56 7.57
C LYS A 153 6.45 23.46 7.11
N ARG A 154 7.17 23.09 6.05
CA ARG A 154 8.30 23.88 5.54
C ARG A 154 7.74 25.07 4.74
N PRO A 155 8.28 26.28 4.96
CA PRO A 155 7.81 27.51 4.29
C PRO A 155 8.04 27.50 2.78
#